data_AF-A0A0F9HNZ2-F1
#
_entry.id   AF-A0A0F9HNZ2-F1
#
_cell.length_a   1.000
_cell.length_b   1.000
_cell.length_c   1.000
_cell.angle_alpha   90.00
_cell.angle_beta   90.00
_cell.angle_gamma   90.00
#
_symmetry.space_group_name_H-M   'P 1'
#
loop_
_entity.id
_entity.type
_entity.pdbx_description
1 polymer ?
#
loop_
_entity_poly.entity_id
_entity_poly.type
_entity_poly.pdbx_seq_one_letter_code
_entity_poly.pdbx_strand_id
1 'polypeptide(L)'
;PWLPSCEFNLVYSILATKDEEKCNILYSRAAYGRDKEWMSEIEDEEYFIPCIHSIRKNEIRYMYSSKDNGFLNIPKVIISENGKIHDVVIDMKGKLAFTSGCFAIPISSKKEGEGIREALMSEKFDRLVQATKWSSFRIEYQMFKYFRYDFWKDFI
;
A
#
# COMPACT_ATOMS: atom_id res chain seq x y z
N PRO A 1 0.86 -12.50 -10.83
CA PRO A 1 0.53 -11.99 -12.18
C PRO A 1 -0.80 -11.26 -12.09
N TRP A 2 -0.98 -10.14 -12.79
CA TRP A 2 -2.23 -9.37 -12.80
C TRP A 2 -2.63 -9.14 -14.27
N LEU A 3 -3.92 -8.98 -14.52
CA LEU A 3 -4.45 -8.80 -15.86
C LEU A 3 -5.64 -7.82 -15.81
N PRO A 4 -5.66 -6.75 -16.59
CA PRO A 4 -6.84 -5.91 -16.71
C PRO A 4 -7.91 -6.61 -17.56
N SER A 5 -9.16 -6.53 -17.09
CA SER A 5 -10.36 -6.99 -17.82
C SER A 5 -10.96 -5.91 -18.72
N CYS A 6 -10.72 -4.64 -18.39
CA CYS A 6 -11.15 -3.46 -19.15
C CYS A 6 -10.18 -2.28 -18.92
N GLU A 7 -10.55 -1.07 -19.35
CA GLU A 7 -9.74 0.14 -19.15
C GLU A 7 -8.31 0.06 -19.72
N PHE A 8 -8.09 -0.72 -20.79
CA PHE A 8 -6.77 -0.97 -21.36
C PHE A 8 -5.98 0.31 -21.64
N ASN A 9 -6.63 1.35 -22.17
CA ASN A 9 -5.97 2.63 -22.44
C ASN A 9 -5.45 3.30 -21.15
N LEU A 10 -6.23 3.29 -20.07
CA LEU A 10 -5.82 3.81 -18.77
C LEU A 10 -4.69 2.97 -18.17
N VAL A 11 -4.77 1.64 -18.29
CA VAL A 11 -3.73 0.75 -17.78
C VAL A 11 -2.43 0.98 -18.53
N TYR A 12 -2.45 0.96 -19.87
CA TYR A 12 -1.27 1.19 -20.69
C TYR A 12 -0.69 2.58 -20.48
N SER A 13 -1.52 3.59 -20.22
CA SER A 13 -1.03 4.95 -20.00
C SER A 13 -0.20 5.11 -18.74
N ILE A 14 -0.21 4.16 -17.79
CA ILE A 14 0.54 4.24 -16.52
C ILE A 14 1.66 3.21 -16.39
N LEU A 15 1.75 2.25 -17.33
CA LEU A 15 2.83 1.26 -17.31
C LEU A 15 4.18 1.92 -17.59
N ALA A 16 5.20 1.47 -16.87
CA ALA A 16 6.58 1.83 -17.15
C ALA A 16 7.06 1.14 -18.43
N THR A 17 7.65 1.93 -19.31
CA THR A 17 8.47 1.42 -20.41
C THR A 17 9.81 0.88 -19.88
N LYS A 18 10.65 0.35 -20.76
CA LYS A 18 11.94 -0.25 -20.39
C LYS A 18 12.90 0.76 -19.74
N ASP A 19 12.81 2.02 -20.15
CA ASP A 19 13.74 3.08 -19.76
C ASP A 19 13.20 3.96 -18.62
N GLU A 20 11.98 3.68 -18.14
CA GLU A 20 11.35 4.40 -17.05
C GLU A 20 11.54 3.69 -15.71
N GLU A 21 11.72 4.49 -14.66
CA GLU A 21 11.74 3.99 -13.30
C GLU A 21 10.36 3.45 -12.91
N LYS A 22 10.36 2.27 -12.30
CA LYS A 22 9.14 1.59 -11.84
C LYS A 22 8.78 2.02 -10.43
N CYS A 23 7.49 2.05 -10.12
CA CYS A 23 7.02 2.21 -8.77
C CYS A 23 7.52 1.05 -7.89
N ASN A 24 8.23 1.39 -6.82
CA ASN A 24 8.71 0.44 -5.83
C ASN A 24 7.59 0.17 -4.81
N ILE A 25 7.53 -1.06 -4.30
CA ILE A 25 6.57 -1.43 -3.26
C ILE A 25 7.21 -2.30 -2.19
N LEU A 26 6.90 -1.95 -0.95
CA LEU A 26 7.29 -2.62 0.28
C LEU A 26 6.19 -3.60 0.66
N TYR A 27 6.53 -4.89 0.73
CA TYR A 27 5.62 -5.93 1.16
C TYR A 27 6.40 -7.12 1.73
N SER A 28 5.91 -7.69 2.83
CA SER A 28 6.39 -8.97 3.35
C SER A 28 5.26 -9.70 4.08
N ARG A 29 5.02 -10.96 3.70
CA ARG A 29 4.11 -11.84 4.44
C ARG A 29 4.70 -12.29 5.78
N ALA A 30 6.02 -12.38 5.88
CA ALA A 30 6.69 -13.01 7.02
C ALA A 30 7.05 -12.02 8.13
N ALA A 31 7.36 -10.76 7.80
CA ALA A 31 7.88 -9.77 8.75
C ALA A 31 6.92 -9.51 9.93
N TYR A 32 5.64 -9.28 9.61
CA TYR A 32 4.59 -8.94 10.59
C TYR A 32 3.31 -9.74 10.30
N GLY A 33 3.47 -11.06 10.11
CA GLY A 33 2.34 -11.96 9.93
C GLY A 33 1.56 -12.12 11.24
N ARG A 34 0.22 -12.08 11.20
CA ARG A 34 -0.62 -12.25 12.41
C ARG A 34 -0.32 -13.54 13.17
N ASP A 35 0.11 -14.58 12.47
CA ASP A 35 0.46 -15.91 13.00
C ASP A 35 1.83 -15.96 13.71
N LYS A 36 2.57 -14.86 13.78
CA LYS A 36 3.93 -14.83 14.35
C LYS A 36 3.88 -14.60 15.85
N GLU A 37 4.78 -15.28 16.57
CA GLU A 37 4.93 -15.17 18.03
C GLU A 37 5.25 -13.74 18.50
N TRP A 38 5.89 -12.93 17.66
CA TRP A 38 6.26 -11.55 17.97
C TRP A 38 5.16 -10.53 17.61
N MET A 39 3.92 -10.99 17.42
CA MET A 39 2.77 -10.14 17.08
C MET A 39 1.65 -10.30 18.12
N SER A 40 1.03 -9.18 18.48
CA SER A 40 -0.12 -9.10 19.37
C SER A 40 -1.18 -8.15 18.81
N GLU A 41 -2.44 -8.37 19.18
CA GLU A 41 -3.51 -7.39 18.93
C GLU A 41 -3.57 -6.30 20.03
N ILE A 42 -2.90 -6.53 21.16
CA ILE A 42 -2.87 -5.64 22.33
C ILE A 42 -1.48 -5.00 22.40
N GLU A 43 -1.47 -3.69 22.62
CA GLU A 43 -0.25 -2.93 22.91
C GLU A 43 0.09 -3.06 24.39
N ASP A 44 1.34 -3.36 24.69
CA ASP A 44 1.88 -3.41 26.04
C ASP A 44 3.40 -3.15 26.05
N GLU A 45 4.06 -3.41 27.17
CA GLU A 45 5.50 -3.20 27.32
C GLU A 45 6.35 -4.16 26.46
N GLU A 46 5.82 -5.33 26.09
CA GLU A 46 6.49 -6.31 25.22
C GLU A 46 6.18 -6.03 23.75
N TYR A 47 4.93 -5.75 23.41
CA TYR A 47 4.44 -5.49 22.06
C TYR A 47 4.16 -4.00 21.86
N PHE A 48 5.18 -3.24 21.51
CA PHE A 48 5.14 -1.77 21.44
C PHE A 48 5.36 -1.18 20.05
N ILE A 49 5.69 -1.99 19.04
CA ILE A 49 5.92 -1.50 17.66
C ILE A 49 4.60 -1.48 16.89
N PRO A 50 4.03 -0.31 16.56
CA PRO A 50 2.75 -0.22 15.88
C PRO A 50 2.85 -0.67 14.42
N CYS A 51 2.01 -1.63 14.06
CA CYS A 51 1.88 -2.18 12.72
C CYS A 51 0.46 -1.94 12.21
N ILE A 52 0.31 -1.22 11.10
CA ILE A 52 -1.01 -1.09 10.46
C ILE A 52 -1.45 -2.47 9.96
N HIS A 53 -2.60 -2.93 10.44
CA HIS A 53 -3.20 -4.19 10.01
C HIS A 53 -4.17 -4.01 8.84
N SER A 54 -5.05 -3.02 8.95
CA SER A 54 -6.01 -2.68 7.90
C SER A 54 -6.46 -1.23 8.00
N ILE A 55 -6.77 -0.63 6.84
CA ILE A 55 -7.31 0.73 6.74
C ILE A 55 -8.73 0.61 6.16
N ARG A 56 -9.71 1.09 6.92
CA ARG A 56 -11.14 1.12 6.58
C ARG A 56 -11.61 2.57 6.53
N LYS A 57 -12.81 2.81 5.99
CA LYS A 57 -13.37 4.15 5.78
C LYS A 57 -13.23 5.11 6.97
N ASN A 58 -13.37 4.62 8.20
CA ASN A 58 -13.33 5.44 9.41
C ASN A 58 -12.45 4.83 10.53
N GLU A 59 -11.61 3.86 10.21
CA GLU A 59 -10.88 3.08 11.21
C GLU A 59 -9.56 2.56 10.65
N ILE A 60 -8.48 2.78 11.40
CA ILE A 60 -7.21 2.11 11.19
C ILE A 60 -7.06 1.07 12.31
N ARG A 61 -7.00 -0.21 11.94
CA ARG A 61 -6.73 -1.29 12.89
C ARG A 61 -5.23 -1.49 12.98
N TYR A 62 -4.72 -1.53 14.20
CA TYR A 62 -3.33 -1.82 14.50
C TYR A 62 -3.17 -3.25 15.01
N MET A 63 -1.95 -3.75 14.86
CA MET A 63 -1.36 -4.83 15.64
C MET A 63 -0.01 -4.32 16.15
N TYR A 64 0.56 -4.99 17.13
CA TYR A 64 1.79 -4.56 17.76
C TYR A 64 2.82 -5.67 17.69
N SER A 65 4.07 -5.29 17.46
CA SER A 65 5.17 -6.23 17.43
C SER A 65 6.15 -6.00 18.57
N SER A 66 6.73 -7.09 19.07
CA SER A 66 7.83 -7.04 20.02
C SER A 66 9.21 -6.93 19.36
N LYS A 67 9.29 -7.04 18.03
CA LYS A 67 10.56 -7.02 17.27
C LYS A 67 10.46 -6.17 16.01
N ASP A 68 11.52 -5.42 15.71
CA ASP A 68 11.65 -4.75 14.42
C ASP A 68 12.09 -5.77 13.35
N ASN A 69 11.19 -6.05 12.41
CA ASN A 69 11.40 -6.91 11.26
C ASN A 69 11.35 -6.12 9.93
N GLY A 70 11.55 -4.81 9.98
CA GLY A 70 11.66 -3.91 8.83
C GLY A 70 10.52 -2.92 8.68
N PHE A 71 10.53 -2.17 7.59
CA PHE A 71 9.58 -1.10 7.24
C PHE A 71 9.60 0.14 8.14
N LEU A 72 10.21 0.08 9.34
CA LEU A 72 10.53 1.27 10.13
C LEU A 72 11.64 2.11 9.46
N ASN A 73 11.70 3.40 9.82
CA ASN A 73 12.65 4.40 9.33
C ASN A 73 12.60 4.66 7.81
N ILE A 74 11.52 4.25 7.14
CA ILE A 74 11.30 4.49 5.71
C ILE A 74 10.06 5.37 5.53
N PRO A 75 10.17 6.60 5.00
CA PRO A 75 9.00 7.40 4.64
C PRO A 75 8.17 6.69 3.56
N LYS A 76 6.85 6.56 3.76
CA LYS A 76 5.99 5.74 2.87
C LYS A 76 4.50 6.06 2.94
N VAL A 77 3.78 5.71 1.89
CA VAL A 77 2.31 5.63 1.86
C VAL A 77 1.88 4.20 2.08
N ILE A 78 1.21 3.91 3.20
CA ILE A 78 0.72 2.57 3.57
C ILE A 78 -0.71 2.40 3.07
N ILE A 79 -0.95 1.29 2.38
CA ILE A 79 -2.19 0.97 1.68
C ILE A 79 -2.66 -0.40 2.17
N SER A 80 -3.93 -0.50 2.56
CA SER A 80 -4.53 -1.79 2.91
C SER A 80 -4.98 -2.51 1.65
N GLU A 81 -4.69 -3.81 1.56
CA GLU A 81 -5.03 -4.63 0.38
C GLU A 81 -6.52 -4.99 0.29
N ASN A 82 -7.37 -4.40 1.12
CA ASN A 82 -8.82 -4.57 1.09
C ASN A 82 -9.37 -4.33 -0.32
N GLY A 83 -10.42 -5.03 -0.73
CA GLY A 83 -10.98 -4.96 -2.09
C GLY A 83 -11.40 -3.57 -2.60
N LYS A 84 -11.34 -2.51 -1.78
CA LYS A 84 -11.43 -1.10 -2.15
C LYS A 84 -10.47 -0.28 -1.27
N ILE A 85 -9.80 0.70 -1.87
CA ILE A 85 -9.00 1.69 -1.13
C ILE A 85 -9.98 2.71 -0.53
N HIS A 86 -10.01 2.76 0.81
CA HIS A 86 -10.88 3.68 1.54
C HIS A 86 -10.16 4.92 2.05
N ASP A 87 -8.89 4.75 2.42
CA ASP A 87 -7.94 5.80 2.74
C ASP A 87 -6.53 5.17 2.72
N VAL A 88 -5.51 6.00 2.91
CA VAL A 88 -4.11 5.59 3.03
C VAL A 88 -3.45 6.33 4.19
N VAL A 89 -2.35 5.79 4.71
CA VAL A 89 -1.56 6.47 5.75
C VAL A 89 -0.24 6.95 5.18
N ILE A 90 -0.01 8.27 5.23
CA ILE A 90 1.27 8.89 4.85
C ILE A 90 2.17 8.92 6.10
N ASP A 91 3.09 7.97 6.21
CA ASP A 91 4.07 7.88 7.28
C ASP A 91 5.40 8.53 6.84
N MET A 92 5.49 9.86 6.95
CA MET A 92 6.70 10.60 6.59
C MET A 92 7.89 10.36 7.51
N LYS A 93 7.65 9.89 8.75
CA LYS A 93 8.70 9.68 9.75
C LYS A 93 9.21 8.24 9.78
N GLY A 94 8.59 7.33 9.03
CA GLY A 94 8.92 5.92 9.05
C GLY A 94 8.61 5.25 10.40
N LYS A 95 7.66 5.77 11.17
CA LYS A 95 7.37 5.26 12.53
C LYS A 95 6.44 4.05 12.55
N LEU A 96 5.79 3.75 11.44
CA LEU A 96 4.80 2.69 11.37
C LEU A 96 5.34 1.54 10.51
N ALA A 97 5.24 0.33 11.05
CA ALA A 97 5.32 -0.89 10.27
C ALA A 97 3.92 -1.26 9.77
N PHE A 98 3.78 -2.39 9.08
CA PHE A 98 2.50 -2.89 8.63
C PHE A 98 2.51 -4.40 8.47
N THR A 99 1.35 -5.01 8.70
CA THR A 99 1.17 -6.47 8.58
C THR A 99 0.97 -6.89 7.12
N SER A 100 0.89 -8.20 6.89
CA SER A 100 0.67 -8.76 5.55
C SER A 100 -0.65 -8.38 4.86
N GLY A 101 -1.58 -7.72 5.58
CA GLY A 101 -2.83 -7.15 5.02
C GLY A 101 -2.65 -5.76 4.40
N CYS A 102 -1.40 -5.29 4.31
CA CYS A 102 -1.03 -3.99 3.76
C CYS A 102 0.25 -4.12 2.92
N PHE A 103 0.46 -3.13 2.07
CA PHE A 103 1.71 -2.85 1.38
C PHE A 103 1.98 -1.35 1.46
N ALA A 104 3.17 -0.90 1.07
CA ALA A 104 3.47 0.52 1.06
C ALA A 104 4.31 0.95 -0.14
N ILE A 105 4.13 2.19 -0.57
CA ILE A 105 4.96 2.85 -1.59
C ILE A 105 5.93 3.77 -0.85
N PRO A 106 7.26 3.58 -0.95
CA PRO A 106 8.23 4.50 -0.34
C PRO A 106 8.15 5.86 -1.03
N ILE A 107 8.34 6.93 -0.26
CA ILE A 107 8.24 8.30 -0.76
C ILE A 107 9.44 9.13 -0.30
N SER A 108 9.77 10.15 -1.06
CA SER A 108 10.86 11.10 -0.80
C SER A 108 10.36 12.41 -0.19
N SER A 109 9.09 12.75 -0.39
CA SER A 109 8.52 14.03 0.04
C SER A 109 7.05 13.94 0.42
N LYS A 110 6.60 14.91 1.23
CA LYS A 110 5.19 15.04 1.60
C LYS A 110 4.30 15.26 0.37
N LYS A 111 4.77 16.06 -0.59
CA LYS A 111 4.05 16.35 -1.84
C LYS A 111 3.80 15.09 -2.65
N GLU A 112 4.81 14.22 -2.76
CA GLU A 112 4.68 12.93 -3.42
C GLU A 112 3.67 12.03 -2.69
N GLY A 113 3.75 11.94 -1.36
CA GLY A 113 2.78 11.18 -0.57
C GLY A 113 1.35 11.69 -0.70
N GLU A 114 1.16 13.00 -0.71
CA GLU A 114 -0.14 13.65 -0.92
C GLU A 114 -0.69 13.40 -2.33
N GLY A 115 0.16 13.49 -3.37
CA GLY A 115 -0.24 13.20 -4.74
C GLY A 115 -0.61 11.73 -4.95
N ILE A 116 0.13 10.79 -4.35
CA ILE A 116 -0.24 9.37 -4.34
C ILE A 116 -1.59 9.18 -3.63
N ARG A 117 -1.79 9.80 -2.46
CA ARG A 117 -3.08 9.71 -1.76
C ARG A 117 -4.22 10.23 -2.63
N GLU A 118 -4.07 11.41 -3.23
CA GLU A 118 -5.09 12.00 -4.10
C GLU A 118 -5.42 11.09 -5.29
N ALA A 119 -4.40 10.57 -5.97
CA ALA A 119 -4.55 9.62 -7.05
C ALA A 119 -5.34 8.38 -6.62
N LEU A 120 -4.93 7.72 -5.53
CA LEU A 120 -5.56 6.50 -5.01
C LEU A 120 -7.00 6.70 -4.55
N MET A 121 -7.37 7.94 -4.18
CA MET A 121 -8.71 8.32 -3.76
C MET A 121 -9.60 8.80 -4.93
N SER A 122 -9.04 8.96 -6.13
CA SER A 122 -9.77 9.42 -7.31
C SER A 122 -10.71 8.34 -7.87
N GLU A 123 -11.83 8.76 -8.48
CA GLU A 123 -12.73 7.85 -9.21
C GLU A 123 -12.03 7.15 -10.37
N LYS A 124 -11.08 7.84 -11.01
CA LYS A 124 -10.27 7.30 -12.12
C LYS A 124 -9.39 6.14 -11.64
N PHE A 125 -8.85 6.19 -10.42
CA PHE A 125 -8.10 5.09 -9.85
C PHE A 125 -9.01 3.95 -9.36
N ASP A 126 -10.20 4.25 -8.84
CA ASP A 126 -11.18 3.20 -8.51
C ASP A 126 -11.54 2.39 -9.76
N ARG A 127 -11.69 3.03 -10.94
CA ARG A 127 -11.87 2.34 -12.23
C ARG A 127 -10.70 1.41 -12.57
N LEU A 128 -9.46 1.83 -12.34
CA LEU A 128 -8.27 0.98 -12.52
C LEU A 128 -8.31 -0.24 -11.58
N VAL A 129 -8.68 -0.05 -10.32
CA VAL A 129 -8.84 -1.14 -9.35
C VAL A 129 -9.92 -2.11 -9.83
N GLN A 130 -11.10 -1.62 -10.23
CA GLN A 130 -12.16 -2.49 -10.75
C GLN A 130 -11.73 -3.25 -12.01
N ALA A 131 -11.00 -2.60 -12.92
CA ALA A 131 -10.52 -3.22 -14.15
C ALA A 131 -9.54 -4.38 -13.88
N THR A 132 -8.76 -4.31 -12.81
CA THR A 132 -7.73 -5.31 -12.47
C THR A 132 -8.19 -6.35 -11.44
N LYS A 133 -9.45 -6.27 -11.02
CA LYS A 133 -10.02 -7.09 -9.95
C LYS A 133 -10.68 -8.36 -10.50
N TRP A 134 -10.19 -9.51 -10.04
CA TRP A 134 -10.75 -10.83 -10.37
C TRP A 134 -11.53 -11.48 -9.21
N SER A 135 -11.53 -10.85 -8.03
CA SER A 135 -12.30 -11.29 -6.87
C SER A 135 -12.70 -10.09 -6.01
N SER A 136 -13.75 -10.19 -5.19
CA SER A 136 -14.16 -9.11 -4.28
C SER A 136 -13.17 -8.86 -3.13
N PHE A 137 -12.21 -9.76 -2.90
CA PHE A 137 -11.47 -9.87 -1.64
C PHE A 137 -10.30 -8.89 -1.51
N ARG A 138 -9.36 -8.90 -2.46
CA ARG A 138 -8.12 -8.10 -2.36
C ARG A 138 -7.83 -7.30 -3.62
N ILE A 139 -7.12 -6.18 -3.44
CA ILE A 139 -6.47 -5.45 -4.53
C ILE A 139 -5.20 -6.20 -4.93
N GLU A 140 -4.95 -6.28 -6.24
CA GLU A 140 -3.71 -6.87 -6.73
C GLU A 140 -2.54 -5.88 -6.66
N TYR A 141 -1.95 -5.75 -5.47
CA TYR A 141 -0.84 -4.81 -5.23
C TYR A 141 0.37 -5.04 -6.17
N GLN A 142 0.52 -6.25 -6.73
CA GLN A 142 1.58 -6.55 -7.68
C GLN A 142 1.51 -5.69 -8.95
N MET A 143 0.34 -5.12 -9.29
CA MET A 143 0.19 -4.22 -10.43
C MET A 143 1.06 -2.97 -10.32
N PHE A 144 1.23 -2.46 -9.09
CA PHE A 144 2.06 -1.27 -8.84
C PHE A 144 3.52 -1.46 -9.26
N LYS A 145 4.05 -2.69 -9.22
CA LYS A 145 5.44 -3.00 -9.68
C LYS A 145 5.67 -2.71 -11.16
N TYR A 146 4.60 -2.54 -11.93
CA TYR A 146 4.63 -2.32 -13.37
C TYR A 146 4.32 -0.87 -13.74
N PHE A 147 3.85 -0.07 -12.79
CA PHE A 147 3.55 1.33 -13.02
C PHE A 147 4.84 2.15 -13.06
N ARG A 148 4.81 3.28 -13.78
CA ARG A 148 5.85 4.31 -13.64
C ARG A 148 5.93 4.79 -12.20
N TYR A 149 7.11 5.20 -11.76
CA TYR A 149 7.32 5.81 -10.45
C TYR A 149 6.33 6.96 -10.16
N ASP A 150 6.01 7.77 -11.17
CA ASP A 150 5.14 8.93 -11.04
C ASP A 150 3.72 8.73 -11.60
N PHE A 151 3.24 7.48 -11.68
CA PHE A 151 1.90 7.13 -12.20
C PHE A 151 0.76 7.97 -11.60
N TRP A 152 0.91 8.42 -10.36
CA TRP A 152 -0.09 9.18 -9.63
C TRP A 152 -0.41 10.52 -10.30
N LYS A 153 0.51 11.08 -11.09
CA LYS A 153 0.31 12.32 -11.84
C LYS A 153 -0.80 12.21 -12.89
N ASP A 154 -1.12 11.01 -13.38
CA ASP A 154 -2.18 10.80 -14.36
C ASP A 154 -3.59 10.83 -13.76
N PHE A 155 -3.71 10.91 -12.43
CA PHE A 155 -4.97 10.82 -11.69
C PHE A 155 -5.36 12.12 -10.97
N ILE A 156 -4.48 13.11 -10.99
CA ILE A 156 -4.66 14.45 -10.40
C ILE A 156 -4.91 15.51 -11.48
#